data_AF-A0A960XXV8-F1
#
_entry.id   AF-A0A960XXV8-F1
#
_cell.length_a   1.000
_cell.length_b   1.000
_cell.length_c   1.000
_cell.angle_alpha   90.00
_cell.angle_beta   90.00
_cell.angle_gamma   90.00
#
_symmetry.space_group_name_H-M   'P 1'
#
loop_
_entity.id
_entity.type
_entity.pdbx_description
1 polymer ?
#
loop_
_entity_poly.entity_id
_entity_poly.type
_entity_poly.pdbx_seq_one_letter_code
_entity_poly.pdbx_strand_id
1 'polypeptide(L)'
;MQYFKTLLQTLFPVIVAAAAFVLIAVTILIVRSEDAGSFALQDYRGQYYINIHNDLHRRRLRVQIEKRNFPDRPEGIILDQDILPGTIVQPRQKLHLVVNQHQPLLTVPDLVGTGQAGISAALERIVIGDQVYALKKGSIALVFDEGVPEGTILAQSPAAGEKVDPDFPVDFLVATSSPFRGKRVSPAELKEMPVDLAYEFLLRTGSTFSIKEVKRPETPSMQGRVAEARQTGADQFELDVYFQKPSAAFASGYEQEQVSIPAEYRDKEMCSLYHYPQNDPQSRKAIFRQKLSSETATVVFFRRNTEILELRCANKVVSRKTLSPDFSG
;
A
#
# COMPACT_ATOMS: atom_id res chain seq x y z
N MET A 1 -59.83 68.17 41.69
CA MET A 1 -60.42 66.98 41.04
C MET A 1 -60.41 67.03 39.50
N GLN A 2 -60.64 68.18 38.84
CA GLN A 2 -60.65 68.27 37.36
C GLN A 2 -59.30 68.00 36.69
N TYR A 3 -58.19 68.53 37.25
CA TYR A 3 -56.83 68.31 36.75
C TYR A 3 -56.40 66.85 36.73
N PHE A 4 -56.81 66.07 37.72
CA PHE A 4 -56.49 64.63 37.79
C PHE A 4 -57.23 63.84 36.70
N LYS A 5 -58.43 64.28 36.32
CA LYS A 5 -59.26 63.65 35.30
C LYS A 5 -58.71 63.89 33.89
N THR A 6 -58.26 65.11 33.59
CA THR A 6 -57.61 65.44 32.30
C THR A 6 -56.20 64.86 32.18
N LEU A 7 -55.45 64.79 33.28
CA LEU A 7 -54.15 64.12 33.33
C LEU A 7 -54.30 62.61 33.09
N LEU A 8 -55.30 61.98 33.71
CA LEU A 8 -55.59 60.55 33.52
C LEU A 8 -56.08 60.25 32.10
N GLN A 9 -56.91 61.12 31.51
CA GLN A 9 -57.40 60.96 30.13
C GLN A 9 -56.30 61.10 29.06
N THR A 10 -55.24 61.86 29.35
CA THR A 10 -54.12 62.06 28.41
C THR A 10 -52.99 61.04 28.62
N LEU A 11 -52.71 60.64 29.87
CA LEU A 11 -51.69 59.64 30.17
C LEU A 11 -52.13 58.21 29.84
N PHE A 12 -53.41 57.88 30.03
CA PHE A 12 -53.93 56.53 29.78
C PHE A 12 -53.65 56.01 28.35
N PRO A 13 -53.96 56.74 27.25
CA PRO A 13 -53.66 56.26 25.90
C PRO A 13 -52.14 56.14 25.65
N VAL A 14 -51.31 56.99 26.26
CA VAL A 14 -49.85 56.93 26.14
C VAL A 14 -49.29 55.68 26.83
N ILE A 15 -49.80 55.35 28.02
CA ILE A 15 -49.41 54.13 28.75
C ILE A 15 -49.84 52.88 27.96
N VAL A 16 -51.05 52.89 27.39
CA VAL A 16 -51.53 51.77 26.56
C VAL A 16 -50.68 51.62 25.29
N ALA A 17 -50.34 52.72 24.62
CA ALA A 17 -49.47 52.69 23.44
C ALA A 17 -48.05 52.22 23.77
N ALA A 18 -47.47 52.66 24.91
CA ALA A 18 -46.17 52.20 25.38
C ALA A 18 -46.19 50.71 25.74
N ALA A 19 -47.24 50.23 26.41
CA ALA A 19 -47.41 48.82 26.73
C ALA A 19 -47.56 47.96 25.46
N ALA A 20 -48.33 48.43 24.47
CA ALA A 20 -48.47 47.76 23.18
C ALA A 20 -47.14 47.72 22.41
N PHE A 21 -46.37 48.81 22.41
CA PHE A 21 -45.05 48.87 21.80
C PHE A 21 -44.07 47.88 22.46
N VAL A 22 -44.04 47.83 23.79
CA VAL A 22 -43.21 46.87 24.53
C VAL A 22 -43.64 45.44 24.22
N LEU A 23 -44.96 45.16 24.18
CA LEU A 23 -45.47 43.83 23.85
C LEU A 23 -45.07 43.41 22.43
N ILE A 24 -45.19 44.30 21.44
CA ILE A 24 -44.79 44.06 20.05
C ILE A 24 -43.26 43.89 19.94
N ALA A 25 -42.48 44.73 20.61
CA ALA A 25 -41.03 44.62 20.63
C ALA A 25 -40.58 43.30 21.24
N VAL A 26 -41.17 42.88 22.37
CA VAL A 26 -40.89 41.60 23.03
C VAL A 26 -41.32 40.42 22.15
N THR A 27 -42.47 40.48 21.49
CA THR A 27 -42.89 39.42 20.55
C THR A 27 -41.97 39.34 19.33
N ILE A 28 -41.54 40.47 18.75
CA ILE A 28 -40.52 40.47 17.68
C ILE A 28 -39.20 39.90 18.19
N LEU A 29 -38.80 40.18 19.44
CA LEU A 29 -37.57 39.66 20.03
C LEU A 29 -37.65 38.14 20.26
N ILE A 30 -38.80 37.63 20.72
CA ILE A 30 -39.06 36.19 20.90
C ILE A 30 -39.14 35.47 19.55
N VAL A 31 -39.84 36.04 18.55
CA VAL A 31 -39.91 35.48 17.19
C VAL A 31 -38.54 35.48 16.51
N ARG A 32 -37.69 36.46 16.82
CA ARG A 32 -36.29 36.49 16.36
C ARG A 32 -35.37 35.59 17.20
N SER A 33 -35.81 35.11 18.37
CA SER A 33 -35.03 34.24 19.27
C SER A 33 -35.36 32.75 19.14
N GLU A 34 -36.23 32.34 18.22
CA GLU A 34 -36.16 30.96 17.71
C GLU A 34 -34.79 30.83 17.03
N ASP A 35 -33.90 30.04 17.64
CA ASP A 35 -32.49 29.87 17.25
C ASP A 35 -32.34 29.55 15.76
N ALA A 36 -32.21 30.60 14.94
CA ALA A 36 -32.24 30.59 13.47
C ALA A 36 -31.02 29.92 12.82
N GLY A 37 -30.37 29.00 13.53
CA GLY A 37 -29.29 28.19 12.99
C GLY A 37 -29.10 26.85 13.66
N SER A 38 -29.91 26.47 14.67
CA SER A 38 -29.86 25.10 15.16
C SER A 38 -30.61 24.17 14.22
N PHE A 39 -30.08 22.96 13.98
CA PHE A 39 -30.72 21.99 13.09
C PHE A 39 -30.38 20.56 13.51
N ALA A 40 -31.23 19.60 13.15
CA ALA A 40 -30.95 18.19 13.35
C ALA A 40 -29.88 17.70 12.37
N LEU A 41 -28.78 17.16 12.89
CA LEU A 41 -27.69 16.64 12.07
C LEU A 41 -28.16 15.42 11.27
N GLN A 42 -27.77 15.35 10.00
CA GLN A 42 -28.05 14.18 9.16
C GLN A 42 -27.04 13.05 9.41
N ASP A 43 -27.37 11.85 8.93
CA ASP A 43 -26.40 10.77 8.83
C ASP A 43 -25.63 10.90 7.52
N TYR A 44 -24.36 11.28 7.64
CA TYR A 44 -23.46 11.46 6.51
C TYR A 44 -22.65 10.20 6.19
N ARG A 45 -22.71 9.15 7.03
CA ARG A 45 -21.97 7.91 6.80
C ARG A 45 -22.42 7.25 5.49
N GLY A 46 -21.47 6.75 4.72
CA GLY A 46 -21.69 6.17 3.40
C GLY A 46 -21.91 7.20 2.28
N GLN A 47 -21.99 8.50 2.58
CA GLN A 47 -22.08 9.55 1.57
C GLN A 47 -20.69 10.06 1.19
N TYR A 48 -20.55 10.61 -0.02
CA TYR A 48 -19.32 11.28 -0.43
C TYR A 48 -19.22 12.67 0.21
N TYR A 49 -18.04 12.97 0.77
CA TYR A 49 -17.78 14.27 1.39
C TYR A 49 -18.01 15.45 0.42
N ILE A 50 -17.65 15.28 -0.85
CA ILE A 50 -17.81 16.32 -1.88
C ILE A 50 -19.29 16.73 -2.08
N ASN A 51 -20.22 15.79 -1.90
CA ASN A 51 -21.65 16.03 -2.10
C ASN A 51 -22.25 16.84 -0.94
N ILE A 52 -21.70 16.70 0.26
CA ILE A 52 -22.24 17.30 1.49
C ILE A 52 -21.43 18.51 1.98
N HIS A 53 -20.21 18.73 1.47
CA HIS A 53 -19.34 19.84 1.86
C HIS A 53 -20.04 21.21 1.79
N ASN A 54 -20.74 21.48 0.69
CA ASN A 54 -21.47 22.74 0.49
C ASN A 54 -22.63 22.90 1.48
N ASP A 55 -23.32 21.80 1.84
CA ASP A 55 -24.40 21.83 2.82
C ASP A 55 -23.86 22.12 4.23
N LEU A 56 -22.81 21.40 4.66
CA LEU A 56 -22.14 21.63 5.93
C LEU A 56 -21.60 23.07 6.06
N HIS A 57 -21.03 23.59 4.96
CA HIS A 57 -20.54 24.97 4.91
C HIS A 57 -21.67 25.99 5.04
N ARG A 58 -22.79 25.81 4.32
CA ARG A 58 -23.98 26.69 4.44
C ARG A 58 -24.58 26.67 5.84
N ARG A 59 -24.53 25.52 6.51
CA ARG A 59 -24.95 25.32 7.91
C ARG A 59 -23.94 25.86 8.94
N ARG A 60 -22.83 26.45 8.47
CA ARG A 60 -21.78 27.07 9.27
C ARG A 60 -21.12 26.12 10.26
N LEU A 61 -21.10 24.81 9.98
CA LEU A 61 -20.37 23.85 10.80
C LEU A 61 -18.85 23.97 10.59
N ARG A 62 -18.08 23.73 11.64
CA ARG A 62 -16.61 23.64 11.58
C ARG A 62 -16.23 22.19 11.37
N VAL A 63 -16.13 21.78 10.12
CA VAL A 63 -15.80 20.39 9.78
C VAL A 63 -14.32 20.12 10.01
N GLN A 64 -14.02 19.08 10.78
CA GLN A 64 -12.68 18.52 10.92
C GLN A 64 -12.69 17.16 10.24
N ILE A 65 -11.77 16.94 9.31
CA ILE A 65 -11.67 15.69 8.55
C ILE A 65 -10.49 14.90 9.09
N GLU A 66 -10.77 13.72 9.61
CA GLU A 66 -9.78 12.66 9.80
C GLU A 66 -9.78 11.76 8.57
N LYS A 67 -8.58 11.42 8.08
CA LYS A 67 -8.42 10.56 6.90
C LYS A 67 -8.05 9.17 7.37
N ARG A 68 -8.70 8.15 6.81
CA ARG A 68 -8.38 6.73 7.03
C ARG A 68 -8.30 6.01 5.70
N ASN A 69 -7.41 5.02 5.59
CA ASN A 69 -7.26 4.23 4.37
C ASN A 69 -7.98 2.88 4.53
N PHE A 70 -9.05 2.69 3.77
CA PHE A 70 -9.74 1.42 3.58
C PHE A 70 -9.80 1.13 2.07
N PRO A 71 -8.88 0.30 1.54
CA PRO A 71 -8.74 0.06 0.10
C PRO A 71 -9.95 -0.66 -0.50
N ASP A 72 -10.74 -1.35 0.33
CA ASP A 72 -12.00 -2.01 -0.02
C ASP A 72 -13.18 -1.04 -0.14
N ARG A 73 -12.99 0.25 0.17
CA ARG A 73 -14.04 1.27 0.14
C ARG A 73 -13.70 2.38 -0.86
N PRO A 74 -14.73 3.06 -1.44
CA PRO A 74 -14.50 4.17 -2.34
C PRO A 74 -13.76 5.33 -1.67
N GLU A 75 -12.87 6.00 -2.39
CA GLU A 75 -12.21 7.22 -1.91
C GLU A 75 -13.24 8.35 -1.72
N GLY A 76 -13.08 9.15 -0.67
CA GLY A 76 -13.94 10.30 -0.37
C GLY A 76 -15.27 9.96 0.32
N ILE A 77 -15.56 8.69 0.59
CA ILE A 77 -16.74 8.27 1.36
C ILE A 77 -16.53 8.57 2.85
N ILE A 78 -17.56 9.05 3.52
CA ILE A 78 -17.55 9.27 4.97
C ILE A 78 -17.76 7.92 5.66
N LEU A 79 -16.77 7.51 6.44
CA LEU A 79 -16.73 6.28 7.19
C LEU A 79 -17.42 6.42 8.54
N ASP A 80 -17.26 7.58 9.18
CA ASP A 80 -17.80 7.85 10.51
C ASP A 80 -18.04 9.34 10.76
N GLN A 81 -18.88 9.62 11.76
CA GLN A 81 -19.15 10.96 12.28
C GLN A 81 -19.22 10.93 13.81
N ASP A 82 -18.65 11.93 14.48
CA ASP A 82 -18.60 11.97 15.95
C ASP A 82 -19.95 12.33 16.60
N ILE A 83 -20.75 13.18 15.95
CA ILE A 83 -22.08 13.57 16.43
C ILE A 83 -23.13 12.62 15.85
N LEU A 84 -23.94 12.03 16.72
CA LEU A 84 -25.00 11.11 16.30
C LEU A 84 -26.04 11.81 15.40
N PRO A 85 -26.55 11.13 14.35
CA PRO A 85 -27.66 11.62 13.55
C PRO A 85 -28.88 11.99 14.40
N GLY A 86 -29.59 13.05 14.03
CA GLY A 86 -30.75 13.57 14.77
C GLY A 86 -30.40 14.52 15.92
N THR A 87 -29.14 14.58 16.35
CA THR A 87 -28.70 15.54 17.37
C THR A 87 -28.88 16.97 16.88
N ILE A 88 -29.48 17.83 17.70
CA ILE A 88 -29.60 19.27 17.39
C ILE A 88 -28.23 19.92 17.56
N VAL A 89 -27.68 20.41 16.45
CA VAL A 89 -26.38 21.08 16.40
C VAL A 89 -26.56 22.58 16.19
N GLN A 90 -25.67 23.36 16.80
CA GLN A 90 -25.67 24.83 16.67
C GLN A 90 -24.70 25.27 15.56
N PRO A 91 -24.89 26.47 14.97
CA PRO A 91 -23.91 27.04 14.05
C PRO A 91 -22.53 27.11 14.69
N ARG A 92 -21.48 26.90 13.90
CA ARG A 92 -20.05 26.91 14.32
C ARG A 92 -19.64 25.75 15.22
N GLN A 93 -20.55 24.82 15.55
CA GLN A 93 -20.19 23.58 16.22
C GLN A 93 -19.19 22.78 15.37
N LYS A 94 -18.25 22.13 16.04
CA LYS A 94 -17.29 21.25 15.38
C LYS A 94 -17.97 19.93 15.05
N LEU A 95 -17.79 19.46 13.83
CA LEU A 95 -18.23 18.15 13.38
C LEU A 95 -17.00 17.42 12.89
N HIS A 96 -16.68 16.30 13.52
CA HIS A 96 -15.55 15.47 13.12
C HIS A 96 -16.06 14.35 12.21
N LEU A 97 -15.50 14.29 11.00
CA LEU A 97 -15.82 13.27 10.01
C LEU A 97 -14.58 12.44 9.71
N VAL A 98 -14.74 11.13 9.71
CA VAL A 98 -13.72 10.21 9.22
C VAL A 98 -14.03 9.95 7.75
N VAL A 99 -13.13 10.33 6.85
CA VAL A 99 -13.28 10.19 5.40
C VAL A 99 -12.26 9.18 4.88
N ASN A 100 -12.71 8.26 4.03
CA ASN A 100 -11.83 7.33 3.37
C ASN A 100 -10.91 8.08 2.39
N GLN A 101 -9.61 7.92 2.53
CA GLN A 101 -8.64 8.41 1.58
C GLN A 101 -7.62 7.32 1.32
N HIS A 102 -7.46 6.94 0.05
CA HIS A 102 -6.40 6.03 -0.33
C HIS A 102 -5.06 6.69 -0.07
N GLN A 103 -4.16 5.95 0.57
CA GLN A 103 -2.80 6.43 0.77
C GLN A 103 -2.10 6.47 -0.61
N PRO A 104 -1.30 7.50 -0.92
CA PRO A 104 -0.63 7.54 -2.21
C PRO A 104 0.37 6.39 -2.30
N LEU A 105 0.34 5.68 -3.42
CA LEU A 105 1.38 4.71 -3.73
C LEU A 105 2.70 5.45 -3.98
N LEU A 106 3.75 5.01 -3.31
CA LEU A 106 5.09 5.57 -3.44
C LEU A 106 5.86 4.79 -4.51
N THR A 107 6.65 5.51 -5.31
CA THR A 107 7.55 4.88 -6.27
C THR A 107 8.84 4.48 -5.57
N VAL A 108 9.21 3.20 -5.66
CA VAL A 108 10.44 2.68 -5.06
C VAL A 108 11.65 3.26 -5.79
N PRO A 109 12.59 3.94 -5.08
CA PRO A 109 13.79 4.51 -5.70
C PRO A 109 14.74 3.42 -6.17
N ASP A 110 15.57 3.72 -7.17
CA ASP A 110 16.66 2.85 -7.60
C ASP A 110 17.89 3.06 -6.71
N LEU A 111 18.24 2.03 -5.95
CA LEU A 111 19.38 2.02 -5.03
C LEU A 111 20.40 0.95 -5.40
N VAL A 112 20.16 0.14 -6.43
CA VAL A 112 21.10 -0.88 -6.89
C VAL A 112 22.39 -0.22 -7.37
N GLY A 113 23.54 -0.77 -6.98
CA GLY A 113 24.86 -0.22 -7.27
C GLY A 113 25.28 0.94 -6.36
N THR A 114 24.39 1.42 -5.48
CA THR A 114 24.73 2.46 -4.48
C THR A 114 25.22 1.83 -3.16
N GLY A 115 25.76 2.64 -2.26
CA GLY A 115 26.18 2.20 -0.93
C GLY A 115 25.00 2.15 0.06
N GLN A 116 24.95 1.10 0.90
CA GLN A 116 23.89 0.88 1.88
C GLN A 116 23.68 2.02 2.90
N ALA A 117 24.70 2.87 3.10
CA ALA A 117 24.59 4.05 3.96
C ALA A 117 23.55 5.08 3.47
N GLY A 118 23.25 5.09 2.17
CA GLY A 118 22.25 5.98 1.56
C GLY A 118 20.80 5.52 1.70
N ILE A 119 20.55 4.27 2.12
CA ILE A 119 19.21 3.67 2.13
C ILE A 119 18.21 4.52 2.91
N SER A 120 18.54 4.89 4.16
CA SER A 120 17.63 5.67 5.00
C SER A 120 17.28 7.02 4.38
N ALA A 121 18.28 7.75 3.88
CA ALA A 121 18.06 9.06 3.27
C ALA A 121 17.17 8.98 2.02
N ALA A 122 17.33 7.93 1.20
CA ALA A 122 16.53 7.73 -0.01
C ALA A 122 15.09 7.29 0.28
N LEU A 123 14.89 6.44 1.30
CA LEU A 123 13.55 5.94 1.63
C LEU A 123 12.73 6.95 2.46
N GLU A 124 13.36 7.80 3.28
CA GLU A 124 12.66 8.74 4.17
C GLU A 124 12.21 10.05 3.50
N ARG A 125 12.68 10.34 2.28
CA ARG A 125 12.45 11.63 1.59
C ARG A 125 11.88 11.48 0.19
N ILE A 126 10.72 10.83 0.08
CA ILE A 126 10.00 10.67 -1.19
C ILE A 126 8.99 11.80 -1.32
N VAL A 127 9.19 12.69 -2.29
CA VAL A 127 8.34 13.87 -2.49
C VAL A 127 7.27 13.56 -3.54
N ILE A 128 6.00 13.73 -3.19
CA ILE A 128 4.87 13.67 -4.13
C ILE A 128 4.04 14.96 -3.94
N GLY A 129 4.04 15.81 -4.97
CA GLY A 129 3.49 17.16 -4.85
C GLY A 129 4.23 17.97 -3.78
N ASP A 130 3.49 18.56 -2.86
CA ASP A 130 4.04 19.37 -1.74
C ASP A 130 4.24 18.55 -0.45
N GLN A 131 4.05 17.23 -0.50
CA GLN A 131 4.14 16.34 0.67
C GLN A 131 5.36 15.43 0.61
N VAL A 132 5.93 15.15 1.78
CA VAL A 132 7.04 14.20 1.96
C VAL A 132 6.49 12.93 2.59
N TYR A 133 6.81 11.81 1.96
CA TYR A 133 6.49 10.47 2.41
C TYR A 133 7.76 9.68 2.66
N ALA A 134 7.61 8.58 3.40
CA ALA A 134 8.67 7.64 3.64
C ALA A 134 8.21 6.23 3.24
N LEU A 135 9.10 5.48 2.60
CA LEU A 135 8.99 4.04 2.47
C LEU A 135 9.62 3.36 3.68
N LYS A 136 9.01 2.27 4.15
CA LYS A 136 9.58 1.47 5.22
C LYS A 136 10.86 0.76 4.74
N LYS A 137 11.93 0.86 5.52
CA LYS A 137 13.14 0.04 5.32
C LYS A 137 12.86 -1.40 5.76
N GLY A 138 13.12 -2.36 4.87
CA GLY A 138 13.04 -3.78 5.14
C GLY A 138 14.34 -4.37 5.67
N SER A 139 14.47 -5.68 5.51
CA SER A 139 15.64 -6.47 5.86
C SER A 139 16.83 -6.21 4.93
N ILE A 140 18.03 -6.45 5.45
CA ILE A 140 19.27 -6.45 4.66
C ILE A 140 19.88 -7.84 4.78
N ALA A 141 19.95 -8.55 3.65
CA ALA A 141 20.70 -9.78 3.52
C ALA A 141 22.11 -9.49 3.00
N LEU A 142 23.11 -10.19 3.52
CA LEU A 142 24.50 -10.05 3.09
C LEU A 142 24.89 -11.24 2.23
N VAL A 143 25.52 -10.98 1.09
CA VAL A 143 26.10 -12.01 0.23
C VAL A 143 27.56 -11.71 -0.05
N PHE A 144 28.39 -12.75 0.05
CA PHE A 144 29.81 -12.64 -0.16
C PHE A 144 30.11 -12.43 -1.64
N ASP A 145 30.80 -11.34 -1.96
CA ASP A 145 31.23 -11.01 -3.32
C ASP A 145 32.52 -10.19 -3.27
N GLU A 146 33.68 -10.84 -3.46
CA GLU A 146 34.99 -10.16 -3.46
C GLU A 146 35.17 -9.22 -4.66
N GLY A 147 34.36 -9.39 -5.72
CA GLY A 147 34.42 -8.57 -6.93
C GLY A 147 33.70 -7.23 -6.81
N VAL A 148 32.93 -7.03 -5.73
CA VAL A 148 32.10 -5.84 -5.52
C VAL A 148 32.52 -5.13 -4.23
N PRO A 149 32.63 -3.79 -4.21
CA PRO A 149 32.93 -3.05 -2.98
C PRO A 149 31.95 -3.37 -1.85
N GLU A 150 32.48 -3.54 -0.64
CA GLU A 150 31.67 -3.85 0.54
C GLU A 150 30.60 -2.79 0.79
N GLY A 151 29.39 -3.25 1.11
CA GLY A 151 28.26 -2.37 1.37
C GLY A 151 27.53 -1.91 0.11
N THR A 152 27.94 -2.34 -1.09
CA THR A 152 27.21 -2.07 -2.33
C THR A 152 25.90 -2.87 -2.35
N ILE A 153 24.79 -2.20 -2.67
CA ILE A 153 23.49 -2.85 -2.86
C ILE A 153 23.52 -3.58 -4.20
N LEU A 154 23.34 -4.90 -4.15
CA LEU A 154 23.33 -5.78 -5.32
C LEU A 154 21.92 -5.92 -5.90
N ALA A 155 20.93 -5.97 -5.02
CA ALA A 155 19.53 -6.10 -5.40
C ALA A 155 18.62 -5.47 -4.34
N GLN A 156 17.42 -5.11 -4.76
CA GLN A 156 16.36 -4.62 -3.91
C GLN A 156 15.03 -5.26 -4.31
N SER A 157 14.14 -5.41 -3.34
CA SER A 157 12.78 -5.86 -3.56
C SER A 157 11.84 -5.10 -2.62
N PRO A 158 10.80 -4.41 -3.10
CA PRO A 158 10.37 -4.33 -4.50
C PRO A 158 11.41 -3.66 -5.39
N ALA A 159 11.40 -3.99 -6.68
CA ALA A 159 12.41 -3.47 -7.59
C ALA A 159 12.12 -2.00 -7.95
N ALA A 160 13.13 -1.28 -8.42
CA ALA A 160 13.03 0.15 -8.73
C ALA A 160 11.85 0.47 -9.68
N GLY A 161 11.20 1.60 -9.43
CA GLY A 161 10.04 2.09 -10.20
C GLY A 161 8.69 1.46 -9.84
N GLU A 162 8.65 0.42 -9.01
CA GLU A 162 7.39 -0.14 -8.53
C GLU A 162 6.64 0.84 -7.63
N LYS A 163 5.31 0.75 -7.68
CA LYS A 163 4.41 1.55 -6.85
C LYS A 163 3.90 0.69 -5.70
N VAL A 164 4.22 1.08 -4.48
CA VAL A 164 3.85 0.32 -3.27
C VAL A 164 3.29 1.24 -2.20
N ASP A 165 2.52 0.66 -1.28
CA ASP A 165 2.05 1.38 -0.10
C ASP A 165 3.24 1.86 0.75
N PRO A 166 3.14 3.01 1.44
CA PRO A 166 4.22 3.53 2.28
C PRO A 166 4.73 2.53 3.34
N ASP A 167 3.82 1.70 3.87
CA ASP A 167 4.14 0.69 4.88
C ASP A 167 4.77 -0.58 4.31
N PHE A 168 4.80 -0.73 2.98
CA PHE A 168 5.44 -1.87 2.32
C PHE A 168 6.97 -1.76 2.44
N PRO A 169 7.65 -2.74 3.06
CA PRO A 169 9.09 -2.66 3.27
C PRO A 169 9.87 -2.88 1.98
N VAL A 170 10.95 -2.12 1.80
CA VAL A 170 11.96 -2.34 0.75
C VAL A 170 13.14 -3.09 1.35
N ASP A 171 13.31 -4.35 0.96
CA ASP A 171 14.40 -5.24 1.36
C ASP A 171 15.59 -5.13 0.40
N PHE A 172 16.79 -5.46 0.88
CA PHE A 172 18.02 -5.33 0.12
C PHE A 172 18.92 -6.56 0.24
N LEU A 173 19.61 -6.89 -0.85
CA LEU A 173 20.76 -7.78 -0.86
C LEU A 173 22.02 -6.93 -1.03
N VAL A 174 22.99 -7.06 -0.11
CA VAL A 174 24.17 -6.19 -0.03
C VAL A 174 25.45 -7.03 -0.06
N ALA A 175 26.43 -6.57 -0.84
CA ALA A 175 27.73 -7.19 -0.95
C ALA A 175 28.51 -7.09 0.37
N THR A 176 29.15 -8.18 0.78
CA THR A 176 30.12 -8.18 1.88
C THR A 176 31.44 -8.81 1.44
N SER A 177 32.54 -8.25 1.96
CA SER A 177 33.90 -8.80 1.80
C SER A 177 34.23 -9.82 2.91
N SER A 178 33.33 -10.03 3.87
CA SER A 178 33.55 -10.89 5.02
C SER A 178 33.57 -12.37 4.62
N PRO A 179 34.68 -13.11 4.81
CA PRO A 179 34.79 -14.51 4.38
C PRO A 179 33.88 -15.48 5.17
N PHE A 180 33.26 -15.00 6.25
CA PHE A 180 32.38 -15.79 7.12
C PHE A 180 30.89 -15.47 6.91
N ARG A 181 30.53 -14.26 6.46
CA ARG A 181 29.13 -13.84 6.28
C ARG A 181 28.74 -13.90 4.81
N GLY A 182 27.52 -14.37 4.52
CA GLY A 182 26.98 -14.38 3.17
C GLY A 182 27.65 -15.37 2.20
N LYS A 183 28.55 -16.24 2.68
CA LYS A 183 29.23 -17.27 1.88
C LYS A 183 28.50 -18.61 1.89
N ARG A 184 27.73 -18.88 2.94
CA ARG A 184 26.86 -20.05 3.07
C ARG A 184 25.44 -19.56 3.29
N VAL A 185 24.49 -20.32 2.79
CA VAL A 185 23.07 -20.05 2.98
C VAL A 185 22.57 -20.87 4.16
N SER A 186 21.93 -20.21 5.11
CA SER A 186 21.18 -20.88 6.16
C SER A 186 19.67 -20.77 5.89
N PRO A 187 18.87 -21.77 6.29
CA PRO A 187 17.41 -21.67 6.16
C PRO A 187 16.80 -20.45 6.87
N ALA A 188 17.38 -20.03 8.00
CA ALA A 188 16.91 -18.88 8.75
C ALA A 188 17.10 -17.55 7.99
N GLU A 189 18.16 -17.41 7.20
CA GLU A 189 18.40 -16.21 6.38
C GLU A 189 17.39 -16.09 5.24
N LEU A 190 16.94 -17.21 4.67
CA LEU A 190 15.96 -17.20 3.59
C LEU A 190 14.54 -16.89 4.09
N LYS A 191 14.23 -17.20 5.35
CA LYS A 191 12.89 -17.00 5.92
C LYS A 191 12.50 -15.52 5.87
N GLU A 192 11.27 -15.25 5.43
CA GLU A 192 10.70 -13.90 5.19
C GLU A 192 11.39 -13.08 4.09
N MET A 193 12.46 -13.58 3.48
CA MET A 193 13.10 -12.92 2.35
C MET A 193 12.13 -12.88 1.16
N PRO A 194 12.02 -11.76 0.43
CA PRO A 194 11.31 -11.73 -0.85
C PRO A 194 11.92 -12.76 -1.81
N VAL A 195 11.08 -13.47 -2.56
CA VAL A 195 11.54 -14.56 -3.45
C VAL A 195 12.54 -14.08 -4.49
N ASP A 196 12.37 -12.86 -5.03
CA ASP A 196 13.29 -12.29 -6.01
C ASP A 196 14.71 -12.11 -5.44
N LEU A 197 14.81 -11.70 -4.17
CA LEU A 197 16.10 -11.60 -3.47
C LEU A 197 16.64 -12.97 -3.07
N ALA A 198 15.77 -13.89 -2.66
CA ALA A 198 16.16 -15.25 -2.30
C ALA A 198 16.77 -15.99 -3.51
N TYR A 199 16.19 -15.82 -4.69
CA TYR A 199 16.70 -16.39 -5.93
C TYR A 199 18.07 -15.83 -6.29
N GLU A 200 18.23 -14.51 -6.23
CA GLU A 200 19.53 -13.89 -6.48
C GLU A 200 20.58 -14.31 -5.45
N PHE A 201 20.20 -14.40 -4.17
CA PHE A 201 21.10 -14.86 -3.11
C PHE A 201 21.56 -16.30 -3.34
N LEU A 202 20.63 -17.22 -3.61
CA LEU A 202 20.92 -18.63 -3.90
C LEU A 202 21.77 -18.80 -5.16
N LEU A 203 21.50 -18.03 -6.22
CA LEU A 203 22.30 -18.03 -7.44
C LEU A 203 23.74 -17.61 -7.21
N ARG A 204 23.95 -16.56 -6.42
CA ARG A 204 25.29 -16.04 -6.11
C ARG A 204 26.09 -17.00 -5.22
N THR A 205 25.43 -17.70 -4.32
CA THR A 205 26.08 -18.72 -3.47
C THR A 205 26.23 -20.08 -4.16
N GLY A 206 25.66 -20.26 -5.37
CA GLY A 206 25.68 -21.53 -6.09
C GLY A 206 24.75 -22.59 -5.49
N SER A 207 23.82 -22.18 -4.63
CA SER A 207 22.83 -23.04 -4.00
C SER A 207 21.66 -23.31 -4.94
N THR A 208 21.10 -24.51 -4.85
CA THR A 208 19.93 -24.93 -5.65
C THR A 208 18.69 -24.96 -4.79
N PHE A 209 17.52 -24.79 -5.40
CA PHE A 209 16.27 -24.84 -4.65
C PHE A 209 15.10 -25.45 -5.43
N SER A 210 14.06 -25.80 -4.70
CA SER A 210 12.73 -26.09 -5.23
C SER A 210 11.66 -25.47 -4.34
N ILE A 211 10.52 -25.06 -4.94
CA ILE A 211 9.35 -24.65 -4.17
C ILE A 211 8.53 -25.91 -3.89
N LYS A 212 8.42 -26.26 -2.61
CA LYS A 212 7.68 -27.44 -2.15
C LYS A 212 6.20 -27.13 -1.96
N GLU A 213 5.90 -26.03 -1.29
CA GLU A 213 4.53 -25.64 -0.95
C GLU A 213 4.31 -24.16 -1.22
N VAL A 214 3.13 -23.84 -1.73
CA VAL A 214 2.65 -22.46 -1.85
C VAL A 214 1.57 -22.23 -0.81
N LYS A 215 1.85 -21.34 0.14
CA LYS A 215 0.98 -21.02 1.27
C LYS A 215 0.21 -19.74 1.00
N ARG A 216 -1.01 -19.66 1.53
CA ARG A 216 -1.78 -18.42 1.47
C ARG A 216 -1.23 -17.41 2.48
N PRO A 217 -0.91 -16.17 2.09
CA PRO A 217 -0.50 -15.14 3.03
C PRO A 217 -1.65 -14.72 3.94
N GLU A 218 -1.34 -14.42 5.20
CA GLU A 218 -2.29 -13.84 6.17
C GLU A 218 -2.44 -12.33 5.98
N THR A 219 -1.36 -11.66 5.56
CA THR A 219 -1.31 -10.22 5.31
C THR A 219 -0.72 -9.93 3.94
N PRO A 220 -1.09 -8.81 3.27
CA PRO A 220 -0.56 -8.47 1.95
C PRO A 220 0.97 -8.38 1.90
N SER A 221 1.64 -7.95 2.97
CA SER A 221 3.10 -7.84 3.05
C SER A 221 3.84 -9.18 2.99
N MET A 222 3.14 -10.30 3.24
CA MET A 222 3.72 -11.64 3.15
C MET A 222 3.75 -12.17 1.71
N GLN A 223 2.95 -11.61 0.80
CA GLN A 223 2.90 -12.05 -0.60
C GLN A 223 4.29 -12.03 -1.23
N GLY A 224 4.69 -13.14 -1.85
CA GLY A 224 5.97 -13.28 -2.54
C GLY A 224 7.18 -13.36 -1.61
N ARG A 225 6.98 -13.72 -0.34
CA ARG A 225 8.08 -14.02 0.60
C ARG A 225 8.22 -15.51 0.84
N VAL A 226 9.43 -15.93 1.17
CA VAL A 226 9.71 -17.29 1.65
C VAL A 226 9.07 -17.47 3.02
N ALA A 227 8.12 -18.39 3.12
CA ALA A 227 7.43 -18.73 4.36
C ALA A 227 8.31 -19.57 5.29
N GLU A 228 8.98 -20.56 4.71
CA GLU A 228 9.89 -21.46 5.42
C GLU A 228 10.93 -21.96 4.42
N ALA A 229 12.17 -22.16 4.88
CA ALA A 229 13.21 -22.82 4.10
C ALA A 229 13.71 -24.04 4.86
N ARG A 230 14.07 -25.10 4.14
CA ARG A 230 14.62 -26.33 4.71
C ARG A 230 15.83 -26.75 3.88
N GLN A 231 16.94 -27.01 4.54
CA GLN A 231 18.13 -27.54 3.89
C GLN A 231 18.02 -29.06 3.75
N THR A 232 18.08 -29.57 2.53
CA THR A 232 17.94 -31.01 2.22
C THR A 232 19.26 -31.66 1.81
N GLY A 233 20.26 -30.85 1.47
CA GLY A 233 21.63 -31.25 1.15
C GLY A 233 22.61 -30.11 1.43
N ALA A 234 23.90 -30.30 1.09
CA ALA A 234 24.94 -29.30 1.41
C ALA A 234 24.58 -27.89 0.90
N ASP A 235 24.12 -27.77 -0.34
CA ASP A 235 23.71 -26.50 -0.97
C ASP A 235 22.35 -26.65 -1.69
N GLN A 236 21.44 -27.40 -1.07
CA GLN A 236 20.12 -27.72 -1.62
C GLN A 236 19.02 -27.33 -0.63
N PHE A 237 18.03 -26.57 -1.12
CA PHE A 237 16.97 -26.01 -0.28
C PHE A 237 15.56 -26.33 -0.83
N GLU A 238 14.64 -26.64 0.07
CA GLU A 238 13.20 -26.66 -0.20
C GLU A 238 12.57 -25.41 0.42
N LEU A 239 11.81 -24.66 -0.38
CA LEU A 239 11.16 -23.42 0.04
C LEU A 239 9.64 -23.62 0.08
N ASP A 240 9.02 -23.14 1.15
CA ASP A 240 7.60 -22.79 1.16
C ASP A 240 7.49 -21.30 0.83
N VAL A 241 6.58 -20.91 -0.05
CA VAL A 241 6.44 -19.51 -0.48
C VAL A 241 5.02 -19.04 -0.24
N TYR A 242 4.86 -17.82 0.27
CA TYR A 242 3.57 -17.18 0.37
C TYR A 242 3.13 -16.64 -0.99
N PHE A 243 2.03 -17.17 -1.51
CA PHE A 243 1.40 -16.63 -2.70
C PHE A 243 -0.09 -16.93 -2.69
N GLN A 244 -0.87 -15.91 -3.01
CA GLN A 244 -2.25 -16.03 -3.41
C GLN A 244 -2.47 -15.28 -4.70
N LYS A 245 -3.14 -15.91 -5.68
CA LYS A 245 -3.57 -15.23 -6.91
C LYS A 245 -4.52 -14.08 -6.54
N PRO A 246 -4.21 -12.82 -6.90
CA PRO A 246 -5.10 -11.70 -6.65
C PRO A 246 -6.48 -11.87 -7.30
N SER A 247 -7.52 -11.35 -6.65
CA SER A 247 -8.91 -11.42 -7.12
C SER A 247 -9.24 -10.39 -8.19
N ALA A 248 -8.40 -9.38 -8.37
CA ALA A 248 -8.51 -8.34 -9.39
C ALA A 248 -7.39 -8.47 -10.42
N ALA A 249 -7.67 -8.08 -11.66
CA ALA A 249 -6.67 -7.96 -12.71
C ALA A 249 -5.67 -6.85 -12.34
N PHE A 250 -4.37 -7.15 -12.39
CA PHE A 250 -3.30 -6.19 -12.10
C PHE A 250 -2.28 -6.14 -13.24
N ALA A 251 -1.79 -4.93 -13.52
CA ALA A 251 -0.70 -4.72 -14.47
C ALA A 251 0.62 -5.31 -13.95
N SER A 252 0.87 -5.22 -12.63
CA SER A 252 2.07 -5.74 -11.96
C SER A 252 1.76 -6.37 -10.59
N GLY A 253 2.44 -7.46 -10.24
CA GLY A 253 2.19 -8.22 -9.01
C GLY A 253 2.81 -9.62 -9.08
N TYR A 254 2.84 -10.32 -7.95
CA TYR A 254 3.36 -11.69 -7.91
C TYR A 254 2.50 -12.65 -8.75
N GLU A 255 3.16 -13.61 -9.38
CA GLU A 255 2.56 -14.72 -10.12
C GLU A 255 3.21 -16.03 -9.72
N GLN A 256 2.44 -17.12 -9.86
CA GLN A 256 2.93 -18.48 -9.72
C GLN A 256 2.84 -19.16 -11.08
N GLU A 257 3.92 -19.81 -11.48
CA GLU A 257 3.97 -20.61 -12.70
C GLU A 257 4.58 -21.99 -12.45
N GLN A 258 4.13 -22.95 -13.26
CA GLN A 258 4.71 -24.28 -13.31
C GLN A 258 5.35 -24.49 -14.68
N VAL A 259 6.66 -24.74 -14.67
CA VAL A 259 7.44 -24.93 -15.88
C VAL A 259 7.66 -26.42 -16.09
N SER A 260 7.17 -26.96 -17.21
CA SER A 260 7.39 -28.36 -17.59
C SER A 260 8.82 -28.59 -18.07
N ILE A 261 9.42 -29.69 -17.62
CA ILE A 261 10.79 -30.09 -17.92
C ILE A 261 10.73 -31.43 -18.67
N PRO A 262 11.12 -31.47 -19.96
CA PRO A 262 11.11 -32.70 -20.74
C PRO A 262 12.07 -33.75 -20.18
N ALA A 263 11.68 -35.04 -20.29
CA ALA A 263 12.42 -36.16 -19.72
C ALA A 263 13.87 -36.29 -20.26
N GLU A 264 14.14 -35.80 -21.48
CA GLU A 264 15.50 -35.80 -22.04
C GLU A 264 16.49 -34.87 -21.31
N TYR A 265 15.99 -33.86 -20.58
CA TYR A 265 16.84 -32.91 -19.84
C TYR A 265 16.94 -33.22 -18.34
N ARG A 266 16.00 -33.98 -17.78
CA ARG A 266 15.94 -34.29 -16.33
C ARG A 266 17.21 -34.99 -15.86
N ASP A 267 17.84 -34.48 -14.79
CA ASP A 267 19.10 -34.92 -14.16
C ASP A 267 20.36 -34.97 -15.06
N LYS A 268 20.20 -34.69 -16.36
CA LYS A 268 21.25 -34.79 -17.36
C LYS A 268 21.94 -33.46 -17.57
N GLU A 269 21.16 -32.43 -17.89
CA GLU A 269 21.64 -31.14 -18.35
C GLU A 269 21.43 -30.04 -17.33
N MET A 270 22.29 -29.03 -17.38
CA MET A 270 22.09 -27.80 -16.60
C MET A 270 20.97 -26.98 -17.26
N CYS A 271 19.96 -26.62 -16.47
CA CYS A 271 18.87 -25.78 -16.89
C CYS A 271 18.95 -24.41 -16.21
N SER A 272 18.51 -23.37 -16.92
CA SER A 272 18.42 -22.01 -16.42
C SER A 272 17.06 -21.44 -16.80
N LEU A 273 16.34 -20.96 -15.80
CA LEU A 273 15.08 -20.27 -16.00
C LEU A 273 15.33 -18.77 -15.96
N TYR A 274 14.93 -18.08 -17.01
CA TYR A 274 15.06 -16.63 -17.12
C TYR A 274 13.70 -15.96 -17.03
N HIS A 275 13.69 -14.78 -16.43
CA HIS A 275 12.53 -13.92 -16.32
C HIS A 275 12.91 -12.50 -16.72
N TYR A 276 12.14 -11.90 -17.62
CA TYR A 276 12.43 -10.59 -18.19
C TYR A 276 11.25 -9.90 -18.87
N PRO A 277 11.27 -8.56 -19.00
CA PRO A 277 10.29 -7.81 -19.78
C PRO A 277 10.30 -8.17 -21.26
N GLN A 278 9.14 -8.34 -21.89
CA GLN A 278 9.07 -8.65 -23.33
C GLN A 278 9.74 -7.58 -24.20
N ASN A 279 9.65 -6.31 -23.79
CA ASN A 279 10.20 -5.16 -24.49
C ASN A 279 11.70 -4.93 -24.22
N ASP A 280 12.29 -5.64 -23.27
CA ASP A 280 13.72 -5.59 -22.98
C ASP A 280 14.31 -6.99 -22.72
N PRO A 281 14.55 -7.78 -23.78
CA PRO A 281 15.14 -9.10 -23.65
C PRO A 281 16.58 -9.12 -23.11
N GLN A 282 17.27 -7.96 -23.09
CA GLN A 282 18.66 -7.88 -22.64
C GLN A 282 18.78 -7.83 -21.12
N SER A 283 17.75 -7.37 -20.41
CA SER A 283 17.71 -7.36 -18.94
C SER A 283 17.38 -8.72 -18.31
N ARG A 284 17.52 -9.82 -19.07
CA ARG A 284 17.26 -11.17 -18.57
C ARG A 284 18.02 -11.50 -17.29
N LYS A 285 17.26 -11.81 -16.25
CA LYS A 285 17.79 -12.33 -14.98
C LYS A 285 17.45 -13.80 -14.88
N ALA A 286 18.43 -14.60 -14.45
CA ALA A 286 18.15 -15.98 -14.11
C ALA A 286 17.41 -16.02 -12.77
N ILE A 287 16.39 -16.86 -12.66
CA ILE A 287 15.75 -17.26 -11.39
C ILE A 287 16.57 -18.38 -10.74
N PHE A 288 16.98 -19.36 -11.55
CA PHE A 288 17.87 -20.44 -11.10
C PHE A 288 18.78 -20.90 -12.23
N ARG A 289 19.86 -21.57 -11.84
CA ARG A 289 20.73 -22.34 -12.73
C ARG A 289 21.10 -23.65 -12.04
N GLN A 290 20.39 -24.72 -12.35
CA GLN A 290 20.55 -26.01 -11.68
C GLN A 290 20.12 -27.18 -12.58
N LYS A 291 20.52 -28.39 -12.20
CA LYS A 291 19.92 -29.62 -12.74
C LYS A 291 18.54 -29.80 -12.12
N LEU A 292 17.59 -30.27 -12.92
CA LEU A 292 16.21 -30.47 -12.50
C LEU A 292 15.86 -31.95 -12.63
N SER A 293 15.37 -32.56 -11.56
CA SER A 293 14.95 -33.97 -11.52
C SER A 293 13.45 -34.14 -11.78
N SER A 294 12.67 -33.17 -11.29
CA SER A 294 11.21 -33.19 -11.36
C SER A 294 10.67 -32.96 -12.77
N GLU A 295 9.43 -33.41 -13.00
CA GLU A 295 8.68 -33.14 -14.24
C GLU A 295 8.30 -31.67 -14.40
N THR A 296 8.04 -30.99 -13.29
CA THR A 296 7.71 -29.57 -13.27
C THR A 296 8.54 -28.85 -12.21
N ALA A 297 8.90 -27.60 -12.47
CA ALA A 297 9.41 -26.68 -11.46
C ALA A 297 8.36 -25.59 -11.20
N THR A 298 7.93 -25.45 -9.96
CA THR A 298 7.09 -24.32 -9.52
C THR A 298 7.99 -23.13 -9.24
N VAL A 299 7.59 -21.96 -9.72
CA VAL A 299 8.24 -20.68 -9.43
C VAL A 299 7.20 -19.63 -9.06
N VAL A 300 7.60 -18.71 -8.18
CA VAL A 300 6.83 -17.53 -7.82
C VAL A 300 7.72 -16.32 -8.05
N PHE A 301 7.27 -15.34 -8.81
CA PHE A 301 8.09 -14.17 -9.16
C PHE A 301 7.19 -12.95 -9.30
N PHE A 302 7.77 -11.76 -9.14
CA PHE A 302 7.02 -10.53 -9.36
C PHE A 302 6.94 -10.20 -10.86
N ARG A 303 5.70 -10.15 -11.42
CA ARG A 303 5.48 -9.77 -12.81
C ARG A 303 5.27 -8.26 -12.98
N ARG A 304 5.86 -7.67 -14.03
CA ARG A 304 5.61 -6.28 -14.46
C ARG A 304 5.11 -6.21 -15.91
N ASN A 305 3.83 -5.91 -16.10
CA ASN A 305 3.20 -5.88 -17.43
C ASN A 305 3.47 -7.19 -18.19
N THR A 306 3.83 -7.12 -19.46
CA THR A 306 4.08 -8.33 -20.25
C THR A 306 5.52 -8.79 -20.09
N GLU A 307 5.70 -9.97 -19.53
CA GLU A 307 7.01 -10.57 -19.28
C GLU A 307 7.11 -11.96 -19.86
N ILE A 308 8.35 -12.43 -20.00
CA ILE A 308 8.68 -13.71 -20.58
C ILE A 308 9.35 -14.56 -19.52
N LEU A 309 8.86 -15.79 -19.40
CA LEU A 309 9.49 -16.86 -18.65
C LEU A 309 10.10 -17.86 -19.64
N GLU A 310 11.42 -17.98 -19.66
CA GLU A 310 12.15 -18.79 -20.64
C GLU A 310 13.03 -19.84 -19.94
N LEU A 311 12.71 -21.11 -20.13
CA LEU A 311 13.54 -22.22 -19.68
C LEU A 311 14.53 -22.59 -20.79
N ARG A 312 15.81 -22.60 -20.43
CA ARG A 312 16.88 -23.09 -21.30
C ARG A 312 17.60 -24.26 -20.65
N CYS A 313 17.85 -25.35 -21.37
CA CYS A 313 18.69 -26.45 -20.91
C CYS A 313 19.77 -26.71 -21.96
N ALA A 314 21.02 -26.92 -21.53
CA ALA A 314 22.18 -27.03 -22.43
C ALA A 314 22.24 -25.87 -23.46
N ASN A 315 21.93 -24.65 -23.01
CA ASN A 315 21.81 -23.43 -23.83
C ASN A 315 20.75 -23.46 -24.95
N LYS A 316 19.88 -24.48 -25.03
CA LYS A 316 18.74 -24.52 -25.96
C LYS A 316 17.47 -24.05 -25.26
N VAL A 317 16.61 -23.30 -25.97
CA VAL A 317 15.29 -22.94 -25.46
C VAL A 317 14.43 -24.19 -25.41
N VAL A 318 13.99 -24.56 -24.21
CA VAL A 318 13.13 -25.73 -23.97
C VAL A 318 11.67 -25.31 -23.85
N SER A 319 11.41 -24.20 -23.17
CA SER A 319 10.09 -23.62 -23.04
C SER A 319 10.19 -22.10 -22.98
N ARG A 320 9.20 -21.42 -23.55
CA ARG A 320 9.07 -19.97 -23.50
C ARG A 320 7.60 -19.62 -23.34
N LYS A 321 7.25 -18.99 -22.23
CA LYS A 321 5.89 -18.55 -21.92
C LYS A 321 5.86 -17.02 -21.88
N THR A 322 4.90 -16.43 -22.58
CA THR A 322 4.61 -14.99 -22.45
C THR A 322 3.47 -14.83 -21.46
N LEU A 323 3.69 -13.98 -20.46
CA LEU A 323 2.75 -13.71 -19.39
C LEU A 323 2.30 -12.27 -19.56
N SER A 324 1.02 -12.10 -19.88
CA SER A 324 0.42 -10.79 -20.10
C SER A 324 -0.52 -10.46 -18.94
N PRO A 325 -0.66 -9.19 -18.58
CA PRO A 325 -1.67 -8.79 -17.60
C PRO A 325 -3.07 -9.13 -18.12
N ASP A 326 -3.97 -9.44 -17.19
CA ASP A 326 -5.37 -9.72 -17.51
C ASP A 326 -6.08 -8.52 -18.19
N PHE A 327 -5.51 -7.31 -18.08
CA PHE A 327 -5.90 -6.10 -18.81
C PHE A 327 -4.67 -5.35 -19.35
N SER A 328 -4.76 -4.84 -20.58
CA SER A 328 -3.83 -3.83 -21.10
C SER A 328 -4.25 -2.46 -20.56
N GLY A 329 -3.78 -2.13 -19.35
CA GLY A 329 -3.97 -0.81 -18.74
C GLY A 329 -3.08 0.23 -19.39
#